data_AF-A0A661UIJ0-F1
#
_entry.id   AF-A0A661UIJ0-F1
#
_cell.length_a   1.000
_cell.length_b   1.000
_cell.length_c   1.000
_cell.angle_alpha   90.00
_cell.angle_beta   90.00
_cell.angle_gamma   90.00
#
_symmetry.space_group_name_H-M   'P 1'
#
loop_
_entity.id
_entity.type
_entity.pdbx_description
1 polymer ?
#
loop_
_entity_poly.entity_id
_entity_poly.type
_entity_poly.pdbx_seq_one_letter_code
_entity_poly.pdbx_strand_id
1 'polypeptide(L)'
;MPEGVKAEINKNKITISGKLGKLEYNLLDGISVREENGLLFVSRSDDTKEQKSFHGLTRALINNMVIGVSKGYEKVLQVIGTGYTAETVGPWLKLNVGYSHEILLEIPEGIK
;
A
#
# COMPACT_ATOMS: atom_id res chain seq x y z
N MET A 1 11.63 -12.71 -3.81
CA MET A 1 11.43 -11.25 -3.90
C MET A 1 11.63 -10.86 -5.36
N PRO A 2 10.89 -9.87 -5.88
CA PRO A 2 11.09 -9.39 -7.24
C PRO A 2 12.46 -8.73 -7.41
N GLU A 3 13.04 -8.80 -8.61
CA GLU A 3 14.32 -8.13 -8.90
C GLU A 3 14.22 -6.61 -8.70
N GLY A 4 15.16 -6.06 -7.94
CA GLY A 4 15.22 -4.63 -7.64
C GLY A 4 14.42 -4.17 -6.43
N VAL A 5 13.80 -5.08 -5.67
CA VAL A 5 13.23 -4.77 -4.35
C VAL A 5 14.22 -5.16 -3.25
N LYS A 6 14.49 -4.26 -2.32
CA LYS A 6 15.33 -4.49 -1.13
C LYS A 6 14.49 -4.41 0.13
N ALA A 7 14.69 -5.35 1.05
CA ALA A 7 14.09 -5.32 2.37
C ALA A 7 15.18 -5.05 3.43
N GLU A 8 14.95 -4.05 4.28
CA GLU A 8 15.77 -3.78 5.46
C GLU A 8 14.92 -4.10 6.69
N ILE A 9 15.38 -5.07 7.49
CA ILE A 9 14.68 -5.52 8.69
C ILE A 9 15.46 -5.02 9.90
N ASN A 10 14.96 -3.96 10.52
CA ASN A 10 15.37 -3.54 11.86
C ASN A 10 14.42 -4.19 12.87
N LYS A 11 14.89 -4.56 14.06
CA LYS A 11 14.17 -5.37 15.07
C LYS A 11 12.64 -5.23 15.08
N ASN A 12 12.10 -4.01 15.11
CA ASN A 12 10.67 -3.72 15.12
C ASN A 12 10.17 -2.95 13.87
N LYS A 13 11.00 -2.75 12.85
CA LYS A 13 10.66 -1.96 11.67
C LYS A 13 11.18 -2.61 10.40
N ILE A 14 10.27 -2.94 9.50
CA ILE A 14 10.60 -3.38 8.15
C ILE A 14 10.50 -2.20 7.18
N THR A 15 11.46 -2.13 6.29
CA THR A 15 11.58 -1.08 5.31
C THR A 15 11.77 -1.72 3.94
N ILE A 16 10.87 -1.47 3.01
CA ILE A 16 10.91 -2.06 1.67
C ILE A 16 11.13 -0.95 0.66
N SER A 17 12.22 -1.07 -0.10
CA SER A 17 12.61 -0.10 -1.13
C SER A 17 12.53 -0.75 -2.51
N GLY A 18 12.03 -0.02 -3.50
CA GLY A 18 11.93 -0.48 -4.88
C GLY A 18 11.95 0.67 -5.87
N LYS A 19 11.55 0.40 -7.12
CA LYS A 19 11.58 1.38 -8.22
C LYS A 19 10.60 2.54 -8.02
N LEU A 20 9.46 2.28 -7.37
CA LEU A 20 8.37 3.25 -7.20
C LEU A 20 8.44 4.01 -5.86
N GLY A 21 9.46 3.75 -5.03
CA GLY A 21 9.67 4.44 -3.77
C GLY A 21 10.06 3.51 -2.63
N LYS A 22 9.83 3.98 -1.41
CA LYS A 22 10.18 3.32 -0.15
C LYS A 22 8.97 3.34 0.78
N LEU A 23 8.67 2.19 1.37
CA LEU A 23 7.61 2.02 2.37
C LEU A 23 8.20 1.49 3.66
N GLU A 24 7.67 1.97 4.78
CA GLU A 24 8.13 1.60 6.12
C GLU A 24 6.94 1.12 6.95
N TYR A 25 7.14 0.04 7.70
CA TYR A 25 6.12 -0.55 8.56
C TYR A 25 6.73 -1.01 9.87
N ASN A 26 6.06 -0.67 10.98
CA ASN A 26 6.46 -1.13 12.30
C ASN A 26 5.79 -2.48 12.59
N LEU A 27 6.60 -3.48 12.94
CA LEU A 27 6.14 -4.82 13.29
C LEU A 27 5.41 -4.79 14.64
N LEU A 28 4.38 -5.61 14.75
CA LEU A 28 3.64 -5.83 15.99
C LEU A 28 4.45 -6.73 16.94
N ASP A 29 4.25 -6.57 18.24
CA ASP A 29 4.95 -7.36 19.25
C ASP A 29 4.66 -8.86 19.11
N GLY A 30 5.70 -9.67 19.26
CA GLY A 30 5.64 -11.12 19.08
C GLY A 30 5.75 -11.59 17.62
N ILE A 31 5.87 -10.67 16.65
CA ILE A 31 6.14 -11.01 15.25
C ILE A 31 7.59 -10.70 14.88
N SER A 32 8.24 -11.67 14.25
CA SER A 32 9.58 -11.53 13.69
C SER A 32 9.54 -11.79 12.18
N VAL A 33 10.40 -11.09 11.45
CA VAL A 33 10.58 -11.29 10.01
C VAL A 33 12.03 -11.61 9.74
N ARG A 34 12.29 -12.59 8.89
CA ARG A 34 13.64 -12.96 8.43
C ARG A 34 13.66 -13.00 6.91
N GLU A 35 14.78 -12.62 6.33
CA GLU A 35 15.03 -12.77 4.90
C GLU A 35 16.00 -13.94 4.69
N GLU A 36 15.62 -14.89 3.84
CA GLU A 36 16.46 -16.05 3.51
C GLU A 36 16.27 -16.40 2.02
N ASN A 37 17.36 -16.45 1.27
CA ASN A 37 17.37 -16.77 -0.18
C ASN A 37 16.39 -15.93 -1.01
N GLY A 38 16.23 -14.65 -0.67
CA GLY A 38 15.28 -13.75 -1.33
C GLY A 38 13.81 -14.03 -1.00
N LEU A 39 13.52 -14.82 0.03
CA LEU A 39 12.17 -15.02 0.57
C LEU A 39 12.07 -14.33 1.94
N LEU A 40 10.93 -13.70 2.20
CA LEU A 40 10.62 -13.11 3.50
C LEU A 40 9.76 -14.09 4.31
N PHE A 41 10.30 -14.54 5.44
CA PHE A 41 9.65 -15.43 6.37
C PHE A 41 9.13 -14.63 7.56
N VAL A 42 7.82 -14.68 7.79
CA VAL A 42 7.18 -14.10 8.97
C VAL A 42 6.96 -15.21 9.99
N SER A 43 7.38 -14.99 11.23
CA SER A 43 7.26 -15.94 12.34
C SER A 43 6.57 -15.27 13.53
N ARG A 44 5.76 -16.04 14.26
CA ARG A 44 5.06 -15.61 15.47
C ARG A 44 5.71 -16.23 16.71
N SER A 45 5.63 -15.55 17.85
CA SER A 45 6.13 -16.06 19.13
C SER A 45 5.26 -17.19 19.67
N ASP A 46 3.94 -17.06 19.54
CA ASP A 46 2.95 -17.96 20.16
C ASP A 46 1.75 -18.25 19.26
N ASP A 47 0.95 -19.25 19.64
CA ASP A 47 -0.21 -19.73 18.91
C ASP A 47 -1.56 -19.19 19.40
N THR A 48 -1.52 -18.10 20.17
CA THR A 48 -2.73 -17.38 20.60
C THR A 48 -3.52 -16.87 19.39
N LYS A 49 -4.83 -16.67 19.59
CA LYS A 49 -5.72 -16.21 18.51
C LYS A 49 -5.24 -14.87 17.93
N GLU A 50 -4.80 -13.95 18.77
CA GLU A 50 -4.28 -12.65 18.37
C GLU A 50 -2.99 -12.76 17.55
N GLN A 51 -2.00 -13.54 18.02
CA GLN A 51 -0.74 -13.73 17.30
C GLN A 51 -0.95 -14.41 15.92
N LYS A 52 -1.93 -15.31 15.80
CA LYS A 52 -2.33 -15.88 14.51
C LYS A 52 -2.91 -14.82 13.57
N SER A 53 -3.77 -13.94 14.05
CA SER A 53 -4.32 -12.83 13.27
C SER A 53 -3.24 -11.84 12.84
N PHE A 54 -2.34 -11.46 13.75
CA PHE A 54 -1.25 -10.54 13.45
C PHE A 54 -0.26 -11.13 12.44
N HIS A 55 0.01 -12.44 12.49
CA HIS A 55 0.86 -13.11 11.51
C HIS A 55 0.28 -12.96 10.09
N GLY A 56 -1.01 -13.27 9.91
CA GLY A 56 -1.68 -13.13 8.62
C GLY A 56 -1.68 -11.67 8.12
N LEU A 57 -1.99 -10.74 9.02
CA LEU A 57 -1.98 -9.30 8.72
C LEU A 57 -0.60 -8.83 8.27
N THR A 58 0.44 -9.13 9.04
CA THR A 58 1.82 -8.69 8.76
C THR A 58 2.33 -9.26 7.44
N ARG A 59 2.05 -10.54 7.17
CA ARG A 59 2.37 -11.17 5.88
C ARG A 59 1.68 -10.43 4.72
N ALA A 60 0.39 -10.11 4.86
CA ALA A 60 -0.36 -9.41 3.82
C ALA A 60 0.18 -7.98 3.59
N LEU A 61 0.47 -7.25 4.67
CA LEU A 61 1.05 -5.90 4.59
C LEU A 61 2.42 -5.90 3.92
N ILE A 62 3.30 -6.84 4.29
CA ILE A 62 4.63 -6.97 3.65
C ILE A 62 4.50 -7.29 2.17
N ASN A 63 3.62 -8.23 1.81
CA ASN A 63 3.36 -8.55 0.41
C ASN A 63 2.84 -7.33 -0.36
N ASN A 64 1.92 -6.57 0.23
CA ASN A 64 1.38 -5.35 -0.37
C ASN A 64 2.46 -4.27 -0.55
N MET A 65 3.36 -4.11 0.42
CA MET A 65 4.49 -3.19 0.29
C MET A 65 5.43 -3.61 -0.85
N VAL A 66 5.78 -4.90 -0.97
CA VAL A 66 6.61 -5.42 -2.06
C VAL A 66 5.97 -5.19 -3.43
N ILE A 67 4.67 -5.49 -3.56
CA ILE A 67 3.91 -5.24 -4.79
C ILE A 67 3.84 -3.74 -5.07
N GLY A 68 3.56 -2.91 -4.06
CA GLY A 68 3.44 -1.46 -4.18
C GLY A 68 4.72 -0.79 -4.68
N VAL A 69 5.90 -1.14 -4.16
CA VAL A 69 7.16 -0.55 -4.62
C VAL A 69 7.66 -1.12 -5.95
N SER A 70 7.13 -2.26 -6.39
CA SER A 70 7.52 -2.93 -7.64
C SER A 70 6.61 -2.60 -8.81
N LYS A 71 5.29 -2.80 -8.64
CA LYS A 71 4.26 -2.63 -9.67
C LYS A 71 3.42 -1.37 -9.45
N GLY A 72 3.23 -0.96 -8.21
CA GLY A 72 2.28 0.10 -7.86
C GLY A 72 0.86 -0.42 -7.75
N TYR A 73 -0.06 0.48 -7.40
CA TYR A 73 -1.49 0.21 -7.31
C TYR A 73 -2.25 1.18 -8.19
N GLU A 74 -3.25 0.68 -8.90
CA GLU A 74 -4.18 1.47 -9.69
C GLU A 74 -5.61 1.10 -9.31
N LYS A 75 -6.51 2.10 -9.34
CA LYS A 75 -7.95 1.90 -9.26
C LYS A 75 -8.61 2.65 -10.39
N VAL A 76 -9.27 1.92 -11.27
CA VAL A 76 -10.04 2.50 -12.36
C VAL A 76 -11.45 2.80 -11.86
N LEU A 77 -11.82 4.07 -11.85
CA LEU A 77 -13.17 4.53 -11.52
C LEU A 77 -13.87 4.99 -12.79
N GLN A 78 -15.11 4.53 -13.00
CA GLN A 78 -15.93 4.91 -14.15
C GLN A 78 -17.08 5.81 -13.70
N VAL A 79 -17.24 6.93 -14.39
CA VAL A 79 -18.36 7.85 -14.20
C VAL A 79 -19.41 7.55 -15.25
N ILE A 80 -20.61 7.16 -14.81
CA ILE A 80 -21.72 6.78 -15.70
C ILE A 80 -22.88 7.76 -15.47
N GLY A 81 -23.20 8.55 -16.49
CA GLY A 81 -24.33 9.49 -16.47
C GLY A 81 -24.29 10.46 -17.65
N THR A 82 -25.46 10.86 -18.16
CA THR A 82 -25.55 11.88 -19.22
C THR A 82 -25.19 13.24 -18.65
N GLY A 83 -24.13 13.85 -19.19
CA GLY A 83 -23.61 15.13 -18.72
C GLY A 83 -22.68 15.04 -17.51
N TYR A 84 -22.31 13.83 -17.06
CA TYR A 84 -21.31 13.68 -16.00
C TYR A 84 -19.90 13.73 -16.57
N THR A 85 -19.05 14.57 -16.00
CA THR A 85 -17.65 14.72 -16.42
C THR A 85 -16.71 14.73 -15.23
N ALA A 86 -15.49 14.26 -15.46
CA ALA A 86 -14.40 14.27 -14.49
C ALA A 86 -13.15 14.80 -15.19
N GLU A 87 -12.54 15.83 -14.62
CA GLU A 87 -11.38 16.51 -15.18
C GLU A 87 -10.32 16.73 -14.10
N THR A 88 -9.06 16.55 -14.44
CA THR A 88 -7.94 16.88 -13.54
C THR A 88 -7.49 18.31 -13.82
N VAL A 89 -7.66 19.21 -12.84
CA VAL A 89 -7.30 20.62 -12.92
C VAL A 89 -6.17 20.90 -11.92
N GLY A 90 -4.92 20.78 -12.38
CA GLY A 90 -3.75 20.94 -11.52
C GLY A 90 -3.74 19.88 -10.40
N PRO A 91 -3.68 20.26 -9.11
CA PRO A 91 -3.75 19.32 -7.99
C PRO A 91 -5.19 18.89 -7.62
N TRP A 92 -6.20 19.35 -8.36
CA TRP A 92 -7.60 19.09 -8.05
C TRP A 92 -8.23 18.12 -9.06
N LEU A 93 -9.02 17.17 -8.58
CA LEU A 93 -9.98 16.40 -9.37
C LEU A 93 -11.33 17.11 -9.33
N LYS A 94 -11.73 17.64 -10.47
CA LYS A 94 -13.00 18.32 -10.68
C LYS A 94 -14.04 17.33 -11.18
N LEU A 95 -15.13 17.17 -10.44
CA LEU A 95 -16.24 16.27 -10.77
C LEU A 95 -17.51 17.09 -11.00
N ASN A 96 -18.10 16.92 -12.18
CA ASN A 96 -19.45 17.39 -12.49
C ASN A 96 -20.36 16.17 -12.59
N VAL A 97 -21.15 15.93 -11.54
CA VAL A 97 -22.04 14.76 -11.43
C VAL A 97 -23.49 15.18 -11.15
N GLY A 98 -23.91 16.34 -11.69
CA GLY A 98 -25.30 16.81 -11.61
C GLY A 98 -25.67 17.57 -10.33
N TYR A 99 -24.70 17.94 -9.48
CA TYR A 99 -24.92 18.88 -8.37
C TYR A 99 -24.98 20.32 -8.88
N SER A 100 -25.62 21.21 -8.12
CA SER A 100 -25.71 22.65 -8.46
C SER A 100 -24.36 23.38 -8.48
N HIS A 101 -23.32 22.76 -7.92
CA HIS A 101 -21.94 23.26 -7.93
C HIS A 101 -20.99 22.10 -8.24
N GLU A 102 -19.81 22.45 -8.72
CA GLU A 102 -18.76 21.50 -9.07
C GLU A 102 -18.08 20.98 -7.79
N ILE A 103 -17.75 19.69 -7.77
CA ILE A 103 -17.03 19.08 -6.65
C ILE A 103 -15.54 19.11 -6.99
N LEU A 104 -14.75 19.78 -6.15
CA LEU A 104 -13.29 19.82 -6.26
C LEU A 104 -12.70 18.97 -5.14
N LEU A 105 -11.96 17.93 -5.52
CA LEU A 105 -11.25 17.05 -4.59
C LEU A 105 -9.75 17.28 -4.73
N GLU A 106 -9.05 17.54 -3.63
CA GLU A 106 -7.60 17.65 -3.65
C GLU A 106 -6.98 16.26 -3.80
N ILE A 107 -6.04 16.11 -4.74
CA ILE A 107 -5.31 14.86 -4.94
C ILE A 107 -4.18 14.80 -3.91
N PRO A 108 -4.18 13.81 -2.98
CA PRO A 108 -3.14 13.68 -1.98
C PRO A 108 -1.77 13.44 -2.61
N GLU A 109 -0.72 13.91 -1.94
CA GLU A 109 0.66 13.63 -2.37
C GLU A 109 0.93 12.12 -2.46
N GLY A 110 1.57 11.70 -3.55
CA GLY A 110 1.89 10.29 -3.81
C GLY A 110 0.83 9.51 -4.60
N ILE A 111 -0.29 10.14 -4.95
CA ILE A 111 -1.31 9.59 -5.85
C ILE A 111 -1.32 10.42 -7.15
N LYS A 112 -1.47 9.76 -8.29
CA LYS A 112 -1.63 10.39 -9.61
C LYS A 112 -2.84 9.81 -10.32
#